data_AF-U4QVS4-F1
#
_entry.id   AF-U4QVS4-F1
#
_cell.length_a   1.000
_cell.length_b   1.000
_cell.length_c   1.000
_cell.angle_alpha   90.00
_cell.angle_beta   90.00
_cell.angle_gamma   90.00
#
_symmetry.space_group_name_H-M   'P 1'
#
loop_
_entity.id
_entity.type
_entity.pdbx_description
1 polymer ?
#
loop_
_entity_poly.entity_id
_entity_poly.type
_entity_poly.pdbx_seq_one_letter_code
_entity_poly.pdbx_strand_id
1 'polypeptide(L)'
;MNHPQQAFEIATQVLARHPKDPGAISASLGALDSLGRDREAANLLKSLPPGERQRLERSPSFLILEGTVYAHTGQVGQADRKLSEAGRSPLPLTNRDQIARGWAYASLGETLPLEAVLKSLRASPDLSAEEASSVQKLEHLDLDLTIDRLLAKKDETGARSKIQSFLRDHPDDRAALREEVRVDLAGGQTEKAFSLVRSLHPENHYSSARFAISSALESRHTKTAGKWIGEARAHWGNRTGLIVLDSRFLADSGHLRKARKILKKALERFPRSAQLHLALARLDLRQNHYGEARKEALAGQKRAGEESGAGHQADALEAADTLAAISRQEQASSGSHFEFLLGETAFTQYTQYYYTQIGGFFPVGSLRGEKGEDPVYLHAFVQGNAFTFQYHPTVTSASFLSQTYVGTTPALGVRLPTFFGSVEADAGWGFALHDQTLTPPGVVSGLFLQGDLSADIAGGNLDLFANYTGYISYTYFQSRYLHPFWSNPEKDYSLAAGPEFIVQGNSSYSAFQGGAALRFSLLPIDSTLLLDIGALGSSAFGGVGGYEGFSWYFYY
;
A
#
# COMPACT_ATOMS: atom_id res chain seq x y z
N MET A 1 -5.65 6.55 -40.43
CA MET A 1 -6.67 6.22 -41.46
C MET A 1 -8.03 6.62 -40.90
N ASN A 2 -8.87 7.33 -41.65
CA ASN A 2 -10.12 7.88 -41.11
C ASN A 2 -11.28 6.88 -40.98
N HIS A 3 -11.15 5.63 -41.43
CA HIS A 3 -12.21 4.60 -41.34
C HIS A 3 -11.65 3.16 -41.14
N PRO A 4 -11.12 2.82 -39.95
CA PRO A 4 -10.50 1.50 -39.71
C PRO A 4 -11.50 0.33 -39.83
N GLN A 5 -12.76 0.54 -39.45
CA GLN A 5 -13.82 -0.46 -39.56
C GLN A 5 -14.09 -0.85 -41.03
N GLN A 6 -14.22 0.14 -41.92
CA GLN A 6 -14.44 -0.10 -43.35
C GLN A 6 -13.23 -0.79 -44.01
N ALA A 7 -12.01 -0.39 -43.62
CA ALA A 7 -10.79 -1.03 -44.10
C ALA A 7 -10.74 -2.51 -43.68
N PHE A 8 -11.12 -2.82 -42.44
CA PHE A 8 -11.21 -4.20 -41.96
C PHE A 8 -12.26 -5.01 -42.75
N GLU A 9 -13.43 -4.43 -43.03
CA GLU A 9 -14.50 -5.10 -43.78
C GLU A 9 -14.08 -5.42 -45.22
N ILE A 10 -13.45 -4.45 -45.91
CA ILE A 10 -12.94 -4.63 -47.27
C ILE A 10 -11.84 -5.69 -47.30
N ALA A 11 -10.86 -5.59 -46.39
CA ALA A 11 -9.78 -6.57 -46.30
C ALA A 11 -10.32 -7.98 -46.02
N THR A 12 -11.32 -8.11 -45.15
CA THR A 12 -12.01 -9.38 -44.88
C THR A 12 -12.67 -9.96 -46.13
N GLN A 13 -13.35 -9.14 -46.93
CA GLN A 13 -13.98 -9.57 -48.18
C GLN A 13 -12.95 -10.06 -49.22
N VAL A 14 -11.79 -9.38 -49.29
CA VAL A 14 -10.68 -9.78 -50.17
C VAL A 14 -10.07 -11.10 -49.68
N LEU A 15 -9.80 -11.25 -48.37
CA LEU A 15 -9.25 -12.49 -47.79
C LEU A 15 -10.18 -13.69 -47.96
N ALA A 16 -11.50 -13.49 -47.98
CA ALA A 16 -12.45 -14.56 -48.24
C ALA A 16 -12.33 -15.15 -49.67
N ARG A 17 -11.88 -14.34 -50.65
CA ARG A 17 -11.71 -14.74 -52.06
C ARG A 17 -10.25 -15.05 -52.41
N HIS A 18 -9.32 -14.35 -51.75
CA HIS A 18 -7.88 -14.43 -51.94
C HIS A 18 -7.18 -14.51 -50.57
N PRO A 19 -7.20 -15.69 -49.90
CA PRO A 19 -6.72 -15.83 -48.52
C PRO A 19 -5.24 -15.51 -48.31
N LYS A 20 -4.46 -15.45 -49.40
CA LYS A 20 -3.01 -15.23 -49.41
C LYS A 20 -2.61 -13.85 -49.92
N ASP A 21 -3.58 -12.95 -50.12
CA ASP A 21 -3.30 -11.62 -50.66
C ASP A 21 -2.51 -10.79 -49.64
N PRO A 22 -1.26 -10.39 -49.95
CA PRO A 22 -0.39 -9.74 -48.98
C PRO A 22 -0.87 -8.34 -48.58
N GLY A 23 -1.57 -7.65 -49.50
CA GLY A 23 -2.15 -6.34 -49.25
C GLY A 23 -3.33 -6.42 -48.29
N ALA A 24 -4.21 -7.40 -48.50
CA ALA A 24 -5.37 -7.65 -47.65
C ALA A 24 -4.96 -8.12 -46.25
N ILE A 25 -3.93 -8.98 -46.13
CA ILE A 25 -3.37 -9.37 -44.82
C ILE A 25 -2.85 -8.14 -44.07
N SER A 26 -2.05 -7.30 -44.73
CA SER A 26 -1.48 -6.09 -44.12
C SER A 26 -2.55 -5.06 -43.75
N ALA A 27 -3.57 -4.88 -44.61
CA ALA A 27 -4.71 -4.00 -44.35
C ALA A 27 -5.57 -4.50 -43.19
N SER A 28 -5.83 -5.80 -43.09
CA SER A 28 -6.53 -6.41 -41.94
C SER A 28 -5.75 -6.22 -40.64
N LEU A 29 -4.43 -6.44 -40.64
CA LEU A 29 -3.59 -6.25 -39.45
C LEU A 29 -3.60 -4.79 -38.99
N GLY A 30 -3.36 -3.83 -39.89
CA GLY A 30 -3.37 -2.41 -39.55
C GLY A 30 -4.75 -1.90 -39.10
N ALA A 31 -5.83 -2.45 -39.66
CA ALA A 31 -7.19 -2.11 -39.24
C ALA A 31 -7.55 -2.70 -37.87
N LEU A 32 -7.15 -3.94 -37.59
CA LEU A 32 -7.34 -4.57 -36.28
C LEU A 32 -6.59 -3.83 -35.17
N ASP A 33 -5.34 -3.44 -35.44
CA ASP A 33 -4.52 -2.61 -34.55
C ASP A 33 -5.18 -1.26 -34.28
N SER A 34 -5.62 -0.55 -35.33
CA SER A 34 -6.35 0.72 -35.19
C SER A 34 -7.67 0.62 -34.41
N LEU A 35 -8.25 -0.57 -34.28
CA LEU A 35 -9.46 -0.86 -33.53
C LEU A 35 -9.18 -1.37 -32.10
N GLY A 36 -7.92 -1.52 -31.69
CA GLY A 36 -7.53 -2.12 -30.41
C GLY A 36 -7.87 -3.61 -30.30
N ARG A 37 -8.01 -4.31 -31.43
CA ARG A 37 -8.36 -5.74 -31.50
C ARG A 37 -7.10 -6.61 -31.56
N ASP A 38 -6.16 -6.35 -30.64
CA ASP A 38 -4.78 -6.88 -30.69
C ASP A 38 -4.72 -8.41 -30.62
N ARG A 39 -5.65 -9.04 -29.88
CA ARG A 39 -5.77 -10.51 -29.81
C ARG A 39 -6.14 -11.11 -31.16
N GLU A 40 -7.00 -10.45 -31.92
CA GLU A 40 -7.41 -10.92 -33.24
C GLU A 40 -6.30 -10.71 -34.27
N ALA A 41 -5.57 -9.61 -34.18
CA ALA A 41 -4.38 -9.38 -34.99
C ALA A 41 -3.31 -10.46 -34.73
N ALA A 42 -3.07 -10.80 -33.45
CA ALA A 42 -2.14 -11.88 -33.09
C ALA A 42 -2.61 -13.26 -33.56
N ASN A 43 -3.91 -13.54 -33.52
CA ASN A 43 -4.47 -14.78 -34.04
C ASN A 43 -4.32 -14.87 -35.57
N LEU A 44 -4.50 -13.75 -36.29
CA LEU A 44 -4.26 -13.67 -37.72
C LEU A 44 -2.79 -13.95 -38.05
N LEU A 45 -1.83 -13.36 -37.33
CA LEU A 45 -0.40 -13.66 -37.53
C LEU A 45 -0.04 -15.12 -37.25
N LYS A 46 -0.70 -15.75 -36.26
CA LYS A 46 -0.51 -17.17 -35.93
C LYS A 46 -1.11 -18.11 -36.97
N SER A 47 -2.16 -17.70 -37.68
CA SER A 47 -2.83 -18.53 -38.69
C SER A 47 -2.14 -18.50 -40.05
N LEU A 48 -1.23 -17.54 -40.28
CA LEU A 48 -0.44 -17.47 -41.51
C LEU A 48 0.52 -18.67 -41.64
N PRO A 49 0.51 -19.40 -42.77
CA PRO A 49 1.50 -20.45 -43.03
C PRO A 49 2.94 -19.90 -42.97
N PRO A 50 3.92 -20.65 -42.41
CA PRO A 50 5.28 -20.15 -42.21
C PRO A 50 5.94 -19.60 -43.48
N GLY A 51 5.75 -20.26 -44.62
CA GLY A 51 6.31 -19.81 -45.91
C GLY A 51 5.64 -18.56 -46.48
N GLU A 52 4.38 -18.29 -46.13
CA GLU A 52 3.67 -17.06 -46.53
C GLU A 52 4.08 -15.90 -45.63
N ARG A 53 4.17 -16.15 -44.34
CA ARG A 53 4.68 -15.20 -43.36
C ARG A 53 6.11 -14.74 -43.70
N GLN A 54 7.01 -15.68 -44.01
CA GLN A 54 8.38 -15.35 -44.42
C GLN A 54 8.44 -14.51 -45.71
N ARG A 55 7.47 -14.65 -46.62
CA ARG A 55 7.38 -13.79 -47.82
C ARG A 55 6.95 -12.37 -47.46
N LEU A 56 5.99 -12.23 -46.54
CA LEU A 56 5.51 -10.93 -46.05
C LEU A 56 6.59 -10.19 -45.27
N GLU A 57 7.37 -10.91 -44.46
CA GLU A 57 8.51 -10.38 -43.69
C GLU A 57 9.62 -9.75 -44.54
N ARG A 58 9.62 -9.94 -45.87
CA ARG A 58 10.52 -9.20 -46.79
C ARG A 58 10.16 -7.72 -46.91
N SER A 59 8.93 -7.34 -46.55
CA SER A 59 8.47 -5.96 -46.50
C SER A 59 8.77 -5.36 -45.14
N PRO A 60 9.55 -4.27 -45.03
CA PRO A 60 9.83 -3.65 -43.75
C PRO A 60 8.57 -3.02 -43.12
N SER A 61 7.59 -2.59 -43.91
CA SER A 61 6.27 -2.16 -43.40
C SER A 61 5.50 -3.31 -42.75
N PHE A 62 5.60 -4.53 -43.29
CA PHE A 62 4.99 -5.70 -42.66
C PHE A 62 5.69 -6.08 -41.37
N LEU A 63 7.03 -6.03 -41.33
CA LEU A 63 7.80 -6.24 -40.10
C LEU A 63 7.41 -5.24 -38.99
N ILE A 64 7.10 -3.99 -39.35
CA ILE A 64 6.60 -2.97 -38.39
C ILE A 64 5.21 -3.33 -37.87
N LEU A 65 4.27 -3.71 -38.75
CA LEU A 65 2.94 -4.17 -38.34
C LEU A 65 3.01 -5.39 -37.41
N GLU A 66 3.82 -6.38 -37.78
CA GLU A 66 4.05 -7.58 -36.99
C GLU A 66 4.68 -7.24 -35.62
N GLY A 67 5.69 -6.37 -35.60
CA GLY A 67 6.29 -5.87 -34.37
C GLY A 67 5.31 -5.11 -33.48
N THR A 68 4.41 -4.31 -34.06
CA THR A 68 3.36 -3.56 -33.34
C THR A 68 2.37 -4.49 -32.65
N VAL A 69 1.88 -5.51 -33.36
CA VAL A 69 0.99 -6.53 -32.78
C VAL A 69 1.69 -7.28 -31.64
N TYR A 70 2.98 -7.58 -31.79
CA TYR A 70 3.75 -8.17 -30.71
C TYR A 70 3.92 -7.24 -29.51
N ALA A 71 4.11 -5.95 -29.74
CA ALA A 71 4.22 -4.97 -28.67
C ALA A 71 2.91 -4.88 -27.86
N HIS A 72 1.77 -4.71 -28.54
CA HIS A 72 0.46 -4.60 -27.89
C HIS A 72 -0.01 -5.88 -27.20
N THR A 73 0.56 -7.04 -27.56
CA THR A 73 0.28 -8.32 -26.89
C THR A 73 1.31 -8.70 -25.81
N GLY A 74 2.22 -7.79 -25.46
CA GLY A 74 3.22 -7.98 -24.39
C GLY A 74 4.39 -8.89 -24.78
N GLN A 75 4.56 -9.24 -26.06
CA GLN A 75 5.64 -10.08 -26.55
C GLN A 75 6.90 -9.25 -26.88
N VAL A 76 7.43 -8.56 -25.86
CA VAL A 76 8.50 -7.54 -25.98
C VAL A 76 9.69 -8.00 -26.83
N GLY A 77 10.25 -9.19 -26.55
CA GLY A 77 11.43 -9.68 -27.27
C GLY A 77 11.19 -10.03 -28.74
N GLN A 78 9.95 -10.40 -29.12
CA GLN A 78 9.59 -10.61 -30.53
C GLN A 78 9.34 -9.27 -31.22
N ALA A 79 8.66 -8.35 -30.55
CA ALA A 79 8.41 -7.00 -31.04
C ALA A 79 9.71 -6.27 -31.38
N ASP A 80 10.64 -6.18 -30.43
CA ASP A 80 11.92 -5.49 -30.64
C ASP A 80 12.72 -6.09 -31.79
N ARG A 81 12.76 -7.43 -31.91
CA ARG A 81 13.46 -8.10 -33.01
C ARG A 81 12.89 -7.68 -34.37
N LYS A 82 11.56 -7.69 -34.52
CA LYS A 82 10.88 -7.36 -35.77
C LYS A 82 11.01 -5.89 -36.14
N LEU A 83 10.84 -5.00 -35.16
CA LEU A 83 11.02 -3.56 -35.35
C LEU A 83 12.48 -3.21 -35.69
N SER A 84 13.44 -3.89 -35.07
CA SER A 84 14.87 -3.70 -35.35
C SER A 84 15.27 -4.25 -36.72
N GLU A 85 14.71 -5.39 -37.13
CA GLU A 85 14.90 -5.95 -38.47
C GLU A 85 14.35 -5.01 -39.55
N ALA A 86 13.16 -4.44 -39.35
CA ALA A 86 12.58 -3.45 -40.25
C ALA A 86 13.49 -2.24 -40.45
N GLY A 87 14.11 -1.73 -39.38
CA GLY A 87 15.02 -0.59 -39.43
C GLY A 87 16.39 -0.88 -40.07
N ARG A 88 16.77 -2.15 -40.20
CA ARG A 88 18.01 -2.59 -40.88
C ARG A 88 17.77 -3.00 -42.33
N SER A 89 16.51 -3.00 -42.78
CA SER A 89 16.16 -3.36 -44.14
C SER A 89 16.84 -2.42 -45.14
N PRO A 90 17.38 -2.94 -46.26
CA PRO A 90 17.92 -2.10 -47.33
C PRO A 90 16.82 -1.36 -48.11
N LEU A 91 15.54 -1.73 -47.91
CA LEU A 91 14.41 -1.05 -48.53
C LEU A 91 14.05 0.22 -47.73
N PRO A 92 13.74 1.34 -48.41
CA PRO A 92 13.43 2.59 -47.73
C PRO A 92 12.11 2.47 -46.95
N LEU A 93 12.12 2.99 -45.72
CA LEU A 93 10.92 3.19 -44.91
C LEU A 93 10.31 4.55 -45.22
N THR A 94 8.98 4.60 -45.36
CA THR A 94 8.27 5.88 -45.49
C THR A 94 8.21 6.62 -44.14
N ASN A 95 7.89 7.92 -44.16
CA ASN A 95 7.65 8.68 -42.93
C ASN A 95 6.55 8.03 -42.06
N ARG A 96 5.48 7.52 -42.70
CA ARG A 96 4.41 6.78 -42.02
C ARG A 96 4.91 5.49 -41.38
N ASP A 97 5.77 4.74 -42.05
CA ASP A 97 6.36 3.52 -41.49
C ASP A 97 7.23 3.85 -40.27
N GLN A 98 8.06 4.90 -40.36
CA GLN A 98 8.88 5.35 -39.23
C GLN A 98 8.03 5.84 -38.05
N ILE A 99 6.95 6.58 -38.30
CA ILE A 99 6.00 6.99 -37.25
C ILE A 99 5.37 5.77 -36.59
N ALA A 100 4.88 4.79 -37.36
CA ALA A 100 4.30 3.57 -36.83
C ALA A 100 5.31 2.76 -35.99
N ARG A 101 6.55 2.66 -36.47
CA ARG A 101 7.66 2.04 -35.74
C ARG A 101 7.99 2.78 -34.43
N GLY A 102 7.91 4.11 -34.44
CA GLY A 102 8.05 4.94 -33.24
C GLY A 102 6.98 4.64 -32.21
N TRP A 103 5.69 4.60 -32.60
CA TRP A 103 4.60 4.23 -31.70
C TRP A 103 4.76 2.83 -31.12
N ALA A 104 5.22 1.88 -31.93
CA ALA A 104 5.50 0.52 -31.46
C ALA A 104 6.60 0.49 -30.40
N TYR A 105 7.75 1.16 -30.62
CA TYR A 105 8.79 1.27 -29.58
C TYR A 105 8.33 2.01 -28.32
N ALA A 106 7.53 3.06 -28.48
CA ALA A 106 6.96 3.78 -27.35
C ALA A 106 6.03 2.88 -26.51
N SER A 107 5.22 2.03 -27.15
CA SER A 107 4.36 1.06 -26.46
C SER A 107 5.15 -0.01 -25.68
N LEU A 108 6.38 -0.30 -26.10
CA LEU A 108 7.30 -1.17 -25.38
C LEU A 108 8.03 -0.46 -24.22
N GLY A 109 7.95 0.87 -24.14
CA GLY A 109 8.77 1.66 -23.21
C GLY A 109 10.25 1.74 -23.59
N GLU A 110 10.61 1.39 -24.84
CA GLU A 110 12.00 1.31 -25.29
C GLU A 110 12.48 2.66 -25.84
N THR A 111 13.07 3.48 -24.97
CA THR A 111 13.43 4.87 -25.27
C THR A 111 14.60 5.05 -26.25
N LEU A 112 15.61 4.19 -26.20
CA LEU A 112 16.78 4.28 -27.09
C LEU A 112 16.44 4.06 -28.58
N PRO A 113 15.74 2.97 -28.97
CA PRO A 113 15.35 2.79 -30.36
C PRO A 113 14.30 3.81 -30.81
N LEU A 114 13.43 4.29 -29.91
CA LEU A 114 12.50 5.38 -30.18
C LEU A 114 13.25 6.68 -30.53
N GLU A 115 14.26 7.06 -29.75
CA GLU A 115 15.08 8.25 -30.01
C GLU A 115 15.79 8.17 -31.38
N ALA A 116 16.26 6.99 -31.78
CA ALA A 116 16.83 6.78 -33.10
C ALA A 116 15.81 6.98 -34.24
N VAL A 117 14.57 6.52 -34.05
CA VAL A 117 13.47 6.75 -35.00
C VAL A 117 13.12 8.24 -35.09
N LEU A 118 12.99 8.92 -33.95
CA LEU A 118 12.71 10.36 -33.89
C LEU A 118 13.81 11.18 -34.56
N LYS A 119 15.08 10.82 -34.37
CA LYS A 119 16.21 11.47 -35.05
C LYS A 119 16.12 11.35 -36.57
N SER A 120 15.70 10.19 -37.07
CA SER A 120 15.47 9.97 -38.51
C SER A 120 14.32 10.84 -39.02
N LEU A 121 13.20 10.89 -38.30
CA LEU A 121 12.03 11.68 -38.66
C LEU A 121 12.30 13.19 -38.66
N ARG A 122 13.06 13.71 -37.70
CA ARG A 122 13.50 15.13 -37.67
C ARG A 122 14.37 15.52 -38.86
N ALA A 123 15.12 14.58 -39.41
CA ALA A 123 15.97 14.82 -40.58
C ALA A 123 15.20 14.72 -41.91
N SER A 124 13.91 14.34 -41.88
CA SER A 124 13.08 14.17 -43.06
C SER A 124 12.60 15.55 -43.56
N PRO A 125 12.92 15.93 -44.82
CA PRO A 125 12.65 17.28 -45.32
C PRO A 125 11.16 17.55 -45.61
N ASP A 126 10.34 16.50 -45.78
CA ASP A 126 8.97 16.60 -46.32
C ASP A 126 7.93 15.88 -45.42
N LEU A 127 7.81 16.29 -44.15
CA LEU A 127 6.71 15.83 -43.29
C LEU A 127 5.41 16.58 -43.63
N SER A 128 4.32 15.84 -43.87
CA SER A 128 2.99 16.46 -43.93
C SER A 128 2.57 17.00 -42.55
N ALA A 129 1.58 17.90 -42.49
CA ALA A 129 1.11 18.47 -41.23
C ALA A 129 0.61 17.41 -40.22
N GLU A 130 -0.02 16.33 -40.72
CA GLU A 130 -0.49 15.22 -39.89
C GLU A 130 0.68 14.38 -39.35
N GLU A 131 1.70 14.16 -40.18
CA GLU A 131 2.92 13.45 -39.78
C GLU A 131 3.73 14.27 -38.78
N ALA A 132 3.91 15.57 -39.01
CA ALA A 132 4.58 16.48 -38.08
C ALA A 132 3.87 16.53 -36.71
N SER A 133 2.53 16.59 -36.70
CA SER A 133 1.75 16.51 -35.46
C SER A 133 1.93 15.16 -34.74
N SER A 134 2.02 14.06 -35.48
CA SER A 134 2.25 12.72 -34.91
C SER A 134 3.67 12.58 -34.35
N VAL A 135 4.67 13.14 -35.04
CA VAL A 135 6.06 13.20 -34.57
C VAL A 135 6.12 13.99 -33.26
N GLN A 136 5.51 15.18 -33.19
CA GLN A 136 5.49 15.98 -31.96
C GLN A 136 4.92 15.21 -30.75
N LYS A 137 3.84 14.44 -30.95
CA LYS A 137 3.27 13.59 -29.88
C LYS A 137 4.25 12.48 -29.46
N LEU A 138 4.93 11.85 -30.42
CA LEU A 138 5.96 10.85 -30.12
C LEU A 138 7.15 11.45 -29.38
N GLU A 139 7.53 12.70 -29.68
CA GLU A 139 8.61 13.39 -28.98
C GLU A 139 8.27 13.71 -27.53
N HIS A 140 7.02 14.12 -27.25
CA HIS A 140 6.52 14.28 -25.88
C HIS A 140 6.49 12.95 -25.13
N LEU A 141 6.09 11.87 -25.80
CA LEU A 141 6.06 10.54 -25.19
C LEU A 141 7.47 9.99 -24.93
N ASP A 142 8.42 10.18 -25.85
CA ASP A 142 9.84 9.85 -25.63
C ASP A 142 10.40 10.60 -24.43
N LEU A 143 10.08 11.89 -24.31
CA LEU A 143 10.49 12.71 -23.18
C LEU A 143 9.98 12.09 -21.87
N ASP A 144 8.67 11.90 -21.72
CA ASP A 144 8.07 11.34 -20.50
C ASP A 144 8.64 9.97 -20.12
N LEU A 145 8.68 9.03 -21.07
CA LEU A 145 9.25 7.69 -20.85
C LEU A 145 10.73 7.73 -20.44
N THR A 146 11.49 8.65 -21.05
CA THR A 146 12.90 8.82 -20.71
C THR A 146 13.07 9.40 -19.30
N ILE A 147 12.24 10.37 -18.92
CA ILE A 147 12.26 10.96 -17.57
C ILE A 147 11.87 9.91 -16.52
N ASP A 148 10.82 9.12 -16.75
CA ASP A 148 10.43 8.02 -15.86
C ASP A 148 11.60 7.05 -15.61
N ARG A 149 12.27 6.63 -16.69
CA ARG A 149 13.40 5.71 -16.61
C ARG A 149 14.58 6.29 -15.84
N LEU A 150 14.86 7.58 -16.01
CA LEU A 150 15.96 8.27 -15.32
C LEU A 150 15.64 8.48 -13.84
N LEU A 151 14.42 8.90 -13.52
CA LEU A 151 13.96 9.06 -12.13
C LEU A 151 13.89 7.72 -11.38
N ALA A 152 13.48 6.63 -12.03
CA ALA A 152 13.53 5.29 -11.44
C ALA A 152 14.96 4.87 -11.06
N LYS A 153 15.97 5.38 -11.78
CA LYS A 153 17.40 5.20 -11.47
C LYS A 153 17.97 6.26 -10.53
N LYS A 154 17.15 7.21 -10.07
CA LYS A 154 17.55 8.39 -9.30
C LYS A 154 18.57 9.28 -10.03
N ASP A 155 18.56 9.26 -11.36
CA ASP A 155 19.40 10.12 -12.20
C ASP A 155 18.66 11.42 -12.56
N GLU A 156 18.52 12.29 -11.56
CA GLU A 156 17.86 13.60 -11.71
C GLU A 156 18.63 14.54 -12.63
N THR A 157 19.96 14.40 -12.67
CA THR A 157 20.83 15.23 -13.51
C THR A 157 20.64 14.87 -14.98
N GLY A 158 20.61 13.58 -15.30
CA GLY A 158 20.26 13.08 -16.63
C GLY A 158 18.86 13.50 -17.04
N ALA A 159 17.88 13.36 -16.14
CA ALA A 159 16.48 13.73 -16.41
C ALA A 159 16.38 15.23 -16.76
N ARG A 160 17.01 16.10 -15.95
CA ARG A 160 17.04 17.54 -16.20
C ARG A 160 17.73 17.89 -17.52
N SER A 161 18.86 17.24 -17.82
CA SER A 161 19.59 17.47 -19.07
C SER A 161 18.72 17.15 -20.29
N LYS A 162 17.95 16.04 -20.27
CA LYS A 162 17.02 15.67 -21.34
C LYS A 162 15.90 16.72 -21.49
N ILE A 163 15.29 17.17 -20.39
CA ILE A 163 14.23 18.20 -20.41
C ILE A 163 14.77 19.53 -20.94
N GLN A 164 15.91 20.00 -20.43
CA GLN A 164 16.52 21.24 -20.88
C GLN A 164 16.92 21.17 -22.34
N SER A 165 17.36 20.00 -22.83
CA SER A 165 17.60 19.82 -24.26
C SER A 165 16.33 19.97 -25.08
N PHE A 166 15.20 19.45 -24.61
CA PHE A 166 13.90 19.59 -25.27
C PHE A 166 13.40 21.04 -25.25
N LEU A 167 13.52 21.72 -24.11
CA LEU A 167 13.12 23.11 -23.92
C LEU A 167 13.97 24.10 -24.71
N ARG A 168 15.20 23.76 -25.12
CA ARG A 168 15.98 24.62 -26.04
C ARG A 168 15.27 24.84 -27.37
N ASP A 169 14.66 23.77 -27.90
CA ASP A 169 13.96 23.80 -29.18
C ASP A 169 12.48 24.18 -28.99
N HIS A 170 11.93 23.98 -27.78
CA HIS A 170 10.55 24.30 -27.42
C HIS A 170 10.46 25.08 -26.08
N PRO A 171 10.88 26.37 -26.02
CA PRO A 171 11.05 27.11 -24.77
C PRO A 171 9.80 27.22 -23.89
N ASP A 172 8.62 27.23 -24.51
CA ASP A 172 7.34 27.41 -23.82
C ASP A 172 6.49 26.12 -23.76
N ASP A 173 7.10 24.95 -24.00
CA ASP A 173 6.37 23.69 -24.00
C ASP A 173 5.90 23.30 -22.59
N ARG A 174 4.58 23.37 -22.39
CA ARG A 174 3.95 23.11 -21.09
C ARG A 174 4.03 21.65 -20.65
N ALA A 175 4.21 20.69 -21.55
CA ALA A 175 4.41 19.30 -21.15
C ALA A 175 5.83 19.13 -20.58
N ALA A 176 6.84 19.64 -21.28
CA ALA A 176 8.22 19.60 -20.82
C ALA A 176 8.46 20.41 -19.53
N LEU A 177 7.81 21.58 -19.36
CA LEU A 177 7.90 22.35 -18.12
C LEU A 177 7.26 21.63 -16.92
N ARG A 178 6.23 20.79 -17.14
CA ARG A 178 5.69 19.92 -16.09
C ARG A 178 6.65 18.81 -15.70
N GLU A 179 7.38 18.26 -16.67
CA GLU A 179 8.44 17.30 -16.41
C GLU A 179 9.58 17.91 -15.59
N GLU A 180 9.93 19.18 -15.84
CA GLU A 180 10.94 19.88 -15.04
C GLU A 180 10.50 20.04 -13.58
N VAL A 181 9.23 20.37 -13.35
CA VAL A 181 8.63 20.40 -12.00
C VAL A 181 8.70 19.01 -11.36
N ARG A 182 8.35 17.94 -12.09
CA ARG A 182 8.43 16.54 -11.59
C ARG A 182 9.85 16.18 -11.16
N VAL A 183 10.87 16.52 -11.96
CA VAL A 183 12.28 16.28 -11.66
C VAL A 183 12.77 17.14 -10.47
N ASP A 184 12.40 18.41 -10.40
CA ASP A 184 12.72 19.28 -9.25
C ASP A 184 12.19 18.69 -7.94
N LEU A 185 10.97 18.17 -7.96
CA LEU A 185 10.33 17.55 -6.79
C LEU A 185 11.00 16.23 -6.41
N ALA A 186 11.31 15.39 -7.39
CA ALA A 186 12.04 14.13 -7.16
C ALA A 186 13.40 14.39 -6.49
N GLY A 187 14.08 15.46 -6.88
CA GLY A 187 15.35 15.89 -6.30
C GLY A 187 15.28 16.77 -5.05
N GLY A 188 14.10 16.92 -4.44
CA GLY A 188 13.92 17.75 -3.25
C GLY A 188 14.15 19.26 -3.48
N GLN A 189 14.20 19.72 -4.74
CA GLN A 189 14.38 21.12 -5.13
C GLN A 189 13.02 21.85 -5.19
N THR A 190 12.22 21.71 -4.14
CA THR A 190 10.82 22.15 -4.07
C THR A 190 10.64 23.66 -4.30
N GLU A 191 11.60 24.50 -3.90
CA GLU A 191 11.56 25.96 -4.15
C GLU A 191 11.74 26.31 -5.63
N LYS A 192 12.53 25.52 -6.37
CA LYS A 192 12.67 25.67 -7.83
C LYS A 192 11.41 25.19 -8.54
N ALA A 193 10.87 24.04 -8.11
CA ALA A 193 9.59 23.54 -8.58
C ALA A 193 8.48 24.59 -8.40
N PHE A 194 8.43 25.22 -7.22
CA PHE A 194 7.47 26.30 -6.92
C PHE A 194 7.69 27.54 -7.77
N SER A 195 8.94 27.99 -7.92
CA SER A 195 9.26 29.18 -8.72
C SER A 195 8.89 28.98 -10.19
N LEU A 196 9.11 27.78 -10.71
CA LEU A 196 8.75 27.40 -12.06
C LEU A 196 7.22 27.29 -12.21
N VAL A 197 6.53 26.58 -11.31
CA VAL A 197 5.06 26.54 -11.31
C VAL A 197 4.47 27.94 -11.27
N ARG A 198 5.05 28.87 -10.48
CA ARG A 198 4.65 30.28 -10.37
C ARG A 198 4.93 31.11 -11.62
N SER A 199 6.07 30.90 -12.29
CA SER A 199 6.39 31.58 -13.55
C SER A 199 5.49 31.12 -14.71
N LEU A 200 4.92 29.92 -14.62
CA LEU A 200 3.85 29.45 -15.51
C LEU A 200 2.47 30.10 -15.24
N HIS A 201 2.40 31.10 -14.34
CA HIS A 201 1.19 31.81 -13.91
C HIS A 201 0.07 30.87 -13.39
N PRO A 202 0.30 30.11 -12.30
CA PRO A 202 -0.59 29.11 -11.75
C PRO A 202 -1.76 29.74 -10.97
N GLU A 203 -1.62 31.00 -10.56
CA GLU A 203 -2.69 31.89 -10.04
C GLU A 203 -3.90 31.93 -11.01
N ASN A 204 -3.70 31.64 -12.30
CA ASN A 204 -4.75 31.61 -13.32
C ASN A 204 -5.29 30.19 -13.61
N HIS A 205 -4.64 29.12 -13.15
CA HIS A 205 -4.91 27.75 -13.59
C HIS A 205 -5.01 26.73 -12.45
N TYR A 206 -6.25 26.40 -12.09
CA TYR A 206 -6.65 25.42 -11.08
C TYR A 206 -5.95 24.05 -11.17
N SER A 207 -5.64 23.55 -12.39
CA SER A 207 -4.97 22.26 -12.59
C SER A 207 -3.53 22.25 -12.10
N SER A 208 -2.79 23.34 -12.31
CA SER A 208 -1.37 23.45 -11.92
C SER A 208 -1.22 23.54 -10.41
N ALA A 209 -2.12 24.25 -9.73
CA ALA A 209 -2.16 24.31 -8.28
C ALA A 209 -2.43 22.93 -7.65
N ARG A 210 -3.39 22.17 -8.20
CA ARG A 210 -3.66 20.79 -7.75
C ARG A 210 -2.45 19.88 -7.91
N PHE A 211 -1.75 19.98 -9.05
CA PHE A 211 -0.55 19.19 -9.31
C PHE A 211 0.54 19.48 -8.28
N ALA A 212 0.89 20.75 -8.08
CA ALA A 212 1.91 21.15 -7.10
C ALA A 212 1.57 20.70 -5.66
N ILE A 213 0.30 20.83 -5.25
CA ILE A 213 -0.17 20.36 -3.95
C ILE A 213 -0.07 18.84 -3.83
N SER A 214 -0.51 18.08 -4.85
CA SER A 214 -0.42 16.61 -4.83
C SER A 214 1.03 16.15 -4.69
N SER A 215 1.93 16.76 -5.45
CA SER A 215 3.35 16.42 -5.36
C SER A 215 3.98 16.80 -4.03
N ALA A 216 3.61 17.94 -3.44
CA ALA A 216 4.08 18.29 -2.09
C ALA A 216 3.61 17.28 -1.03
N LEU A 217 2.41 16.72 -1.19
CA LEU A 217 1.91 15.65 -0.32
C LEU A 217 2.66 14.33 -0.54
N GLU A 218 2.93 13.96 -1.79
CA GLU A 218 3.70 12.76 -2.15
C GLU A 218 5.14 12.82 -1.62
N SER A 219 5.79 13.99 -1.71
CA SER A 219 7.13 14.23 -1.18
C SER A 219 7.16 14.54 0.33
N ARG A 220 6.04 14.37 1.06
CA ARG A 220 5.91 14.57 2.52
C ARG A 220 6.25 15.97 3.03
N HIS A 221 6.18 17.00 2.19
CA HIS A 221 6.36 18.40 2.59
C HIS A 221 5.04 18.98 3.15
N THR A 222 4.57 18.43 4.27
CA THR A 222 3.25 18.71 4.85
C THR A 222 3.03 20.20 5.18
N LYS A 223 4.03 20.92 5.69
CA LYS A 223 3.93 22.37 5.95
C LYS A 223 3.65 23.17 4.67
N THR A 224 4.34 22.84 3.59
CA THR A 224 4.20 23.50 2.28
C THR A 224 2.86 23.14 1.64
N ALA A 225 2.50 21.86 1.65
CA ALA A 225 1.20 21.39 1.17
C ALA A 225 0.05 22.10 1.89
N GLY A 226 0.10 22.20 3.22
CA GLY A 226 -0.91 22.89 4.02
C GLY A 226 -1.04 24.39 3.69
N LYS A 227 0.10 25.09 3.53
CA LYS A 227 0.11 26.50 3.10
C LYS A 227 -0.54 26.67 1.72
N TRP A 228 -0.13 25.86 0.75
CA TRP A 228 -0.64 25.93 -0.63
C TRP A 228 -2.10 25.53 -0.73
N ILE A 229 -2.57 24.56 0.04
CA ILE A 229 -3.99 24.23 0.15
C ILE A 229 -4.77 25.45 0.66
N GLY A 230 -4.26 26.15 1.67
CA GLY A 230 -4.86 27.38 2.20
C GLY A 230 -4.97 28.47 1.13
N GLU A 231 -3.87 28.77 0.44
CA GLU A 231 -3.81 29.78 -0.64
C GLU A 231 -4.73 29.40 -1.82
N ALA A 232 -4.68 28.14 -2.27
CA ALA A 232 -5.50 27.66 -3.36
C ALA A 232 -7.01 27.70 -3.03
N ARG A 233 -7.39 27.36 -1.80
CA ARG A 233 -8.80 27.45 -1.36
C ARG A 233 -9.25 28.89 -1.19
N ALA A 234 -8.37 29.81 -0.78
CA ALA A 234 -8.69 31.24 -0.73
C ALA A 234 -8.98 31.80 -2.13
N HIS A 235 -8.24 31.34 -3.14
CA HIS A 235 -8.39 31.80 -4.52
C HIS A 235 -9.53 31.10 -5.29
N TRP A 236 -9.55 29.76 -5.32
CA TRP A 236 -10.51 28.97 -6.14
C TRP A 236 -11.71 28.43 -5.36
N GLY A 237 -11.76 28.63 -4.05
CA GLY A 237 -12.84 28.16 -3.19
C GLY A 237 -12.85 26.65 -2.96
N ASN A 238 -14.02 26.13 -2.57
CA ASN A 238 -14.22 24.74 -2.16
C ASN A 238 -14.56 23.83 -3.35
N ARG A 239 -13.67 23.76 -4.34
CA ARG A 239 -13.79 22.79 -5.45
C ARG A 239 -13.40 21.39 -4.98
N THR A 240 -14.08 20.37 -5.50
CA THR A 240 -13.92 18.96 -5.06
C THR A 240 -12.47 18.50 -5.07
N GLY A 241 -11.72 18.81 -6.12
CA GLY A 241 -10.29 18.45 -6.22
C GLY A 241 -9.40 19.03 -5.12
N LEU A 242 -9.64 20.26 -4.67
CA LEU A 242 -8.89 20.85 -3.54
C LEU A 242 -9.36 20.28 -2.20
N ILE A 243 -10.64 19.92 -2.07
CA ILE A 243 -11.15 19.25 -0.86
C ILE A 243 -10.52 17.86 -0.72
N VAL A 244 -10.39 17.11 -1.80
CA VAL A 244 -9.72 15.79 -1.79
C VAL A 244 -8.27 15.95 -1.33
N LEU A 245 -7.53 16.92 -1.87
CA LEU A 245 -6.15 17.18 -1.47
C LEU A 245 -6.04 17.63 0.00
N ASP A 246 -6.95 18.46 0.47
CA ASP A 246 -7.03 18.86 1.88
C ASP A 246 -7.35 17.67 2.81
N SER A 247 -8.23 16.78 2.37
CA SER A 247 -8.56 15.56 3.14
C SER A 247 -7.37 14.62 3.25
N ARG A 248 -6.58 14.49 2.18
CA ARG A 248 -5.34 13.72 2.16
C ARG A 248 -4.30 14.37 3.08
N PHE A 249 -4.11 15.67 2.99
CA PHE A 249 -3.24 16.43 3.89
C PHE A 249 -3.60 16.22 5.36
N LEU A 250 -4.89 16.34 5.72
CA LEU A 250 -5.36 16.11 7.08
C LEU A 250 -5.15 14.68 7.53
N ALA A 251 -5.39 13.69 6.66
CA ALA A 251 -5.18 12.29 6.96
C ALA A 251 -3.69 11.98 7.19
N ASP A 252 -2.81 12.44 6.31
CA ASP A 252 -1.36 12.25 6.39
C ASP A 252 -0.76 13.02 7.58
N SER A 253 -1.45 14.05 8.09
CA SER A 253 -1.12 14.77 9.32
C SER A 253 -1.73 14.16 10.58
N GLY A 254 -2.30 12.95 10.51
CA GLY A 254 -2.91 12.25 11.66
C GLY A 254 -4.28 12.77 12.08
N HIS A 255 -4.87 13.73 11.36
CA HIS A 255 -6.17 14.32 11.65
C HIS A 255 -7.32 13.62 10.92
N LEU A 256 -7.38 12.28 11.00
CA LEU A 256 -8.33 11.43 10.27
C LEU A 256 -9.81 11.82 10.48
N ARG A 257 -10.20 12.16 11.72
CA ARG A 257 -11.57 12.62 12.03
C ARG A 257 -11.92 13.92 11.28
N LYS A 258 -10.97 14.85 11.16
CA LYS A 258 -11.18 16.11 10.42
C LYS A 258 -11.24 15.85 8.92
N ALA A 259 -10.36 15.00 8.40
CA ALA A 259 -10.37 14.56 7.00
C ALA A 259 -11.74 13.98 6.60
N ARG A 260 -12.27 13.06 7.43
CA ARG A 260 -13.58 12.44 7.21
C ARG A 260 -14.71 13.47 7.24
N LYS A 261 -14.68 14.39 8.22
CA LYS A 261 -15.70 15.44 8.37
C LYS A 261 -15.75 16.36 7.14
N ILE A 262 -14.60 16.77 6.59
CA ILE A 262 -14.60 17.64 5.42
C ILE A 262 -15.10 16.93 4.16
N LEU A 263 -14.77 15.64 3.99
CA LEU A 263 -15.27 14.82 2.88
C LEU A 263 -16.78 14.62 2.96
N LYS A 264 -17.32 14.26 4.14
CA LYS A 264 -18.77 14.12 4.34
C LYS A 264 -19.52 15.43 4.05
N LYS A 265 -19.02 16.56 4.59
CA LYS A 265 -19.60 17.88 4.30
C LYS A 265 -19.52 18.25 2.83
N ALA A 266 -18.47 17.83 2.13
CA ALA A 266 -18.34 18.05 0.69
C ALA A 266 -19.32 17.19 -0.10
N LEU A 267 -19.55 15.94 0.31
CA LEU A 267 -20.53 15.04 -0.30
C LEU A 267 -21.98 15.52 -0.11
N GLU A 268 -22.30 16.19 1.00
CA GLU A 268 -23.60 16.87 1.16
C GLU A 268 -23.84 17.93 0.06
N ARG A 269 -22.77 18.61 -0.37
CA ARG A 269 -22.83 19.65 -1.41
C ARG A 269 -22.65 19.10 -2.84
N PHE A 270 -21.86 18.04 -2.99
CA PHE A 270 -21.49 17.44 -4.27
C PHE A 270 -21.75 15.93 -4.26
N PRO A 271 -23.02 15.50 -4.12
CA PRO A 271 -23.39 14.09 -3.89
C PRO A 271 -23.16 13.17 -5.10
N ARG A 272 -22.75 13.72 -6.25
CA ARG A 272 -22.42 12.95 -7.48
C ARG A 272 -20.93 12.90 -7.76
N SER A 273 -20.08 13.43 -6.90
CA SER A 273 -18.63 13.45 -7.14
C SER A 273 -17.99 12.10 -6.86
N ALA A 274 -17.59 11.37 -7.92
CA ALA A 274 -16.85 10.11 -7.83
C ALA A 274 -15.58 10.27 -6.97
N GLN A 275 -14.69 11.18 -7.39
CA GLN A 275 -14.00 12.18 -6.56
C GLN A 275 -13.96 11.94 -5.05
N LEU A 276 -15.01 12.48 -4.43
CA LEU A 276 -15.17 12.56 -2.99
C LEU A 276 -15.58 11.22 -2.38
N HIS A 277 -16.39 10.42 -3.08
CA HIS A 277 -16.73 9.06 -2.65
C HIS A 277 -15.49 8.18 -2.56
N LEU A 278 -14.61 8.22 -3.57
CA LEU A 278 -13.37 7.44 -3.60
C LEU A 278 -12.36 7.92 -2.55
N ALA A 279 -12.24 9.24 -2.35
CA ALA A 279 -11.43 9.79 -1.27
C ALA A 279 -11.92 9.35 0.12
N LEU A 280 -13.24 9.31 0.35
CA LEU A 280 -13.83 8.83 1.60
C LEU A 280 -13.65 7.32 1.76
N ALA A 281 -13.82 6.54 0.70
CA ALA A 281 -13.61 5.10 0.70
C ALA A 281 -12.17 4.73 1.11
N ARG A 282 -11.17 5.42 0.55
CA ARG A 282 -9.75 5.22 0.93
C ARG A 282 -9.47 5.59 2.37
N LEU A 283 -10.08 6.68 2.84
CA LEU A 283 -9.93 7.10 4.23
C LEU A 283 -10.55 6.05 5.16
N ASP A 284 -11.74 5.56 4.85
CA ASP A 284 -12.41 4.53 5.63
C ASP A 284 -11.65 3.18 5.56
N LEU A 285 -11.05 2.83 4.42
CA LEU A 285 -10.15 1.68 4.28
C LEU A 285 -8.91 1.81 5.18
N ARG A 286 -8.26 2.99 5.22
CA ARG A 286 -7.14 3.26 6.14
C ARG A 286 -7.54 3.18 7.62
N GLN A 287 -8.83 3.25 7.92
CA GLN A 287 -9.38 3.16 9.27
C GLN A 287 -10.01 1.79 9.55
N ASN A 288 -9.79 0.79 8.68
CA ASN A 288 -10.37 -0.56 8.77
C ASN A 288 -11.91 -0.57 8.82
N HIS A 289 -12.58 0.49 8.35
CA HIS A 289 -14.03 0.57 8.24
C HIS A 289 -14.49 -0.03 6.89
N TYR A 290 -14.26 -1.34 6.69
CA TYR A 290 -14.38 -1.98 5.38
C TYR A 290 -15.79 -1.87 4.78
N GLY A 291 -16.85 -1.96 5.59
CA GLY A 291 -18.22 -1.86 5.12
C GLY A 291 -18.55 -0.46 4.56
N GLU A 292 -18.18 0.59 5.30
CA GLU A 292 -18.34 1.96 4.82
C GLU A 292 -17.40 2.25 3.64
N ALA A 293 -16.16 1.76 3.68
CA ALA A 293 -15.22 1.89 2.56
C ALA A 293 -15.78 1.27 1.27
N ARG A 294 -16.35 0.07 1.36
CA ARG A 294 -16.98 -0.64 0.23
C ARG A 294 -18.19 0.11 -0.29
N LYS A 295 -19.07 0.57 0.59
CA LYS A 295 -20.25 1.36 0.23
C LYS A 295 -19.86 2.62 -0.54
N GLU A 296 -18.88 3.37 -0.04
CA GLU A 296 -18.42 4.60 -0.69
C GLU A 296 -17.66 4.30 -1.99
N ALA A 297 -16.87 3.22 -2.05
CA ALA A 297 -16.18 2.80 -3.29
C ALA A 297 -17.18 2.40 -4.39
N LEU A 298 -18.24 1.66 -4.06
CA LEU A 298 -19.32 1.32 -4.99
C LEU A 298 -20.09 2.56 -5.45
N ALA A 299 -20.34 3.52 -4.55
CA ALA A 299 -20.93 4.80 -4.92
C ALA A 299 -20.02 5.55 -5.90
N GLY A 300 -18.72 5.64 -5.62
CA GLY A 300 -17.72 6.23 -6.49
C GLY A 300 -17.67 5.57 -7.88
N GLN A 301 -17.63 4.24 -7.93
CA GLN A 301 -17.67 3.45 -9.16
C GLN A 301 -18.91 3.75 -10.00
N LYS A 302 -20.09 3.75 -9.36
CA LYS A 302 -21.36 4.07 -10.03
C LYS A 302 -21.32 5.47 -10.63
N ARG A 303 -20.84 6.46 -9.88
CA ARG A 303 -20.74 7.85 -10.37
C ARG A 303 -19.75 7.99 -11.53
N ALA A 304 -18.62 7.30 -11.48
CA ALA A 304 -17.65 7.30 -12.56
C ALA A 304 -18.23 6.71 -13.87
N GLY A 305 -19.17 5.77 -13.79
CA GLY A 305 -19.86 5.21 -14.96
C GLY A 305 -21.03 6.04 -15.51
N GLU A 306 -21.53 7.03 -14.78
CA GLU A 306 -22.67 7.86 -15.19
C GLU A 306 -22.27 9.03 -16.13
N GLU A 307 -20.98 9.36 -16.24
CA GLU A 307 -20.47 10.50 -17.01
C GLU A 307 -19.40 10.07 -18.04
N SER A 308 -19.37 10.68 -19.23
CA SER A 308 -18.46 10.32 -20.34
C SER A 308 -17.24 11.26 -20.42
N GLY A 309 -16.02 10.72 -20.41
CA GLY A 309 -14.76 11.49 -20.58
C GLY A 309 -13.53 10.83 -19.94
N ALA A 310 -12.31 11.25 -20.31
CA ALA A 310 -11.04 10.65 -19.87
C ALA A 310 -10.80 10.72 -18.34
N GLY A 311 -11.31 11.75 -17.67
CA GLY A 311 -11.25 11.85 -16.19
C GLY A 311 -12.08 10.77 -15.48
N HIS A 312 -13.15 10.29 -16.11
CA HIS A 312 -14.03 9.26 -15.55
C HIS A 312 -13.46 7.85 -15.67
N GLN A 313 -12.62 7.60 -16.69
CA GLN A 313 -11.89 6.34 -16.81
C GLN A 313 -10.86 6.17 -15.68
N ALA A 314 -10.18 7.26 -15.30
CA ALA A 314 -9.26 7.26 -14.16
C ALA A 314 -10.00 7.01 -12.83
N ASP A 315 -11.12 7.70 -12.60
CA ASP A 315 -11.95 7.48 -11.41
C ASP A 315 -12.53 6.04 -11.36
N ALA A 316 -12.88 5.45 -12.51
CA ALA A 316 -13.40 4.07 -12.59
C ALA A 316 -12.32 3.01 -12.29
N LEU A 317 -11.09 3.22 -12.80
CA LEU A 317 -9.94 2.36 -12.48
C LEU A 317 -9.61 2.47 -10.98
N GLU A 318 -9.58 3.69 -10.46
CA GLU A 318 -9.35 3.97 -9.03
C GLU A 318 -10.39 3.29 -8.13
N ALA A 319 -11.65 3.27 -8.55
CA ALA A 319 -12.71 2.55 -7.85
C ALA A 319 -12.49 1.04 -7.83
N ALA A 320 -12.08 0.46 -8.96
CA ALA A 320 -11.78 -0.96 -9.07
C ALA A 320 -10.59 -1.36 -8.18
N ASP A 321 -9.52 -0.58 -8.19
CA ASP A 321 -8.34 -0.81 -7.35
C ASP A 321 -8.69 -0.71 -5.86
N THR A 322 -9.52 0.27 -5.48
CA THR A 322 -9.96 0.45 -4.09
C THR A 322 -10.82 -0.73 -3.64
N LEU A 323 -11.75 -1.22 -4.47
CA LEU A 323 -12.56 -2.41 -4.16
C LEU A 323 -11.73 -3.70 -4.07
N ALA A 324 -10.72 -3.85 -4.92
CA ALA A 324 -9.78 -4.95 -4.84
C ALA A 324 -8.91 -4.89 -3.57
N ALA A 325 -8.47 -3.70 -3.14
CA ALA A 325 -7.76 -3.49 -1.89
C ALA A 325 -8.64 -3.83 -0.67
N ILE A 326 -9.89 -3.37 -0.65
CA ILE A 326 -10.87 -3.72 0.40
C ILE A 326 -11.06 -5.24 0.47
N SER A 327 -11.26 -5.90 -0.68
CA SER A 327 -11.54 -7.34 -0.70
C SER A 327 -10.33 -8.19 -0.25
N ARG A 328 -9.10 -7.74 -0.54
CA ARG A 328 -7.87 -8.38 -0.02
C ARG A 328 -7.75 -8.23 1.49
N GLN A 329 -8.05 -7.04 2.02
CA GLN A 329 -7.99 -6.79 3.46
C GLN A 329 -9.09 -7.55 4.22
N GLU A 330 -10.32 -7.61 3.70
CA GLU A 330 -11.39 -8.43 4.26
C GLU A 330 -11.05 -9.93 4.25
N GLN A 331 -10.35 -10.42 3.22
CA GLN A 331 -9.87 -11.81 3.20
C GLN A 331 -8.76 -12.05 4.22
N ALA A 332 -7.83 -11.09 4.37
CA ALA A 332 -6.79 -11.17 5.40
C ALA A 332 -7.41 -11.15 6.80
N SER A 333 -8.41 -10.30 7.05
CA SER A 333 -9.07 -10.15 8.36
C SER A 333 -10.17 -11.18 8.67
N SER A 334 -10.43 -12.14 7.77
CA SER A 334 -11.47 -13.18 7.98
C SER A 334 -10.94 -14.61 8.01
N GLY A 335 -9.63 -14.79 7.85
CA GLY A 335 -8.95 -16.08 7.92
C GLY A 335 -8.67 -16.55 9.36
N SER A 336 -8.20 -17.79 9.49
CA SER A 336 -7.58 -18.23 10.75
C SER A 336 -6.20 -17.58 10.87
N HIS A 337 -5.84 -17.17 12.08
CA HIS A 337 -4.52 -16.59 12.38
C HIS A 337 -3.80 -17.49 13.37
N PHE A 338 -2.53 -17.79 13.10
CA PHE A 338 -1.67 -18.45 14.08
C PHE A 338 -0.95 -17.41 14.91
N GLU A 339 -0.80 -17.68 16.19
CA GLU A 339 -0.10 -16.80 17.11
C GLU A 339 1.05 -17.50 17.82
N PHE A 340 2.13 -16.74 17.98
CA PHE A 340 3.24 -17.08 18.86
C PHE A 340 3.54 -15.87 19.72
N LEU A 341 3.48 -16.04 21.04
CA LEU A 341 3.81 -15.01 22.00
C LEU A 341 4.94 -15.49 22.89
N LEU A 342 5.83 -14.58 23.23
CA LEU A 342 6.74 -14.76 24.33
C LEU A 342 6.91 -13.44 25.06
N GLY A 343 7.14 -13.52 26.36
CA GLY A 343 7.43 -12.32 27.10
C GLY A 343 7.90 -12.56 28.51
N GLU A 344 8.27 -11.45 29.13
CA GLU A 344 8.71 -11.33 30.50
C GLU A 344 7.88 -10.26 31.18
N THR A 345 7.17 -10.64 32.24
CA THR A 345 6.15 -9.79 32.89
C THR A 345 6.60 -9.23 34.24
N ALA A 346 7.65 -9.79 34.85
CA ALA A 346 8.15 -9.34 36.13
C ALA A 346 9.65 -9.62 36.31
N PHE A 347 10.45 -8.56 36.45
CA PHE A 347 11.81 -8.62 36.97
C PHE A 347 11.89 -7.84 38.28
N THR A 348 12.07 -8.56 39.39
CA THR A 348 12.76 -8.01 40.55
C THR A 348 14.03 -8.82 40.75
N GLN A 349 14.97 -8.31 41.54
CA GLN A 349 16.11 -9.09 42.01
C GLN A 349 15.72 -10.44 42.68
N TYR A 350 14.44 -10.63 43.03
CA TYR A 350 13.93 -11.80 43.72
C TYR A 350 12.74 -12.49 43.04
N THR A 351 12.29 -12.05 41.87
CA THR A 351 11.13 -12.67 41.20
C THR A 351 11.28 -12.55 39.69
N GLN A 352 11.07 -13.67 39.00
CA GLN A 352 11.13 -13.78 37.56
C GLN A 352 9.88 -14.49 37.04
N TYR A 353 9.25 -13.92 36.01
CA TYR A 353 8.14 -14.55 35.32
C TYR A 353 8.32 -14.48 33.80
N TYR A 354 8.48 -15.65 33.19
CA TYR A 354 8.50 -15.82 31.75
C TYR A 354 7.29 -16.62 31.28
N TYR A 355 6.74 -16.24 30.13
CA TYR A 355 5.69 -16.98 29.48
C TYR A 355 5.98 -17.14 27.98
N THR A 356 5.43 -18.22 27.41
CA THR A 356 5.32 -18.43 25.97
C THR A 356 3.95 -18.96 25.66
N GLN A 357 3.37 -18.57 24.53
CA GLN A 357 2.07 -19.05 24.09
C GLN A 357 2.14 -19.40 22.62
N ILE A 358 1.54 -20.53 22.28
CA ILE A 358 1.41 -20.99 20.89
C ILE A 358 -0.05 -21.33 20.68
N GLY A 359 -0.68 -20.73 19.67
CA GLY A 359 -2.11 -20.86 19.48
C GLY A 359 -2.60 -20.32 18.15
N GLY A 360 -3.89 -20.05 18.11
CA GLY A 360 -4.51 -19.39 16.97
C GLY A 360 -5.93 -18.91 17.24
N PHE A 361 -6.36 -18.01 16.37
CA PHE A 361 -7.72 -17.52 16.26
C PHE A 361 -8.41 -18.17 15.08
N PHE A 362 -9.55 -18.80 15.33
CA PHE A 362 -10.32 -19.54 14.33
C PHE A 362 -11.72 -18.94 14.20
N PRO A 363 -12.11 -18.41 13.03
CA PRO A 363 -13.40 -17.78 12.86
C PRO A 363 -14.56 -18.76 13.11
N VAL A 364 -15.54 -18.36 13.92
CA VAL A 364 -16.68 -19.19 14.31
C VAL A 364 -17.81 -19.05 13.29
N GLY A 365 -17.70 -19.81 12.19
CA GLY A 365 -18.73 -19.88 11.16
C GLY A 365 -19.11 -18.50 10.58
N SER A 366 -20.42 -18.20 10.57
CA SER A 366 -20.97 -16.93 10.08
C SER A 366 -21.18 -15.88 11.17
N LEU A 367 -20.76 -16.13 12.42
CA LEU A 367 -20.89 -15.14 13.48
C LEU A 367 -19.99 -13.95 13.19
N ARG A 368 -20.54 -12.76 13.40
CA ARG A 368 -19.87 -11.48 13.22
C ARG A 368 -20.02 -10.64 14.48
N GLY A 369 -19.02 -9.79 14.72
CA GLY A 369 -19.07 -8.79 15.77
C GLY A 369 -20.19 -7.77 15.54
N GLU A 370 -20.32 -6.84 16.46
CA GLU A 370 -21.44 -5.89 16.53
C GLU A 370 -21.68 -5.08 15.24
N LYS A 371 -20.60 -4.74 14.50
CA LYS A 371 -20.68 -4.01 13.23
C LYS A 371 -20.94 -4.90 12.00
N GLY A 372 -20.92 -6.23 12.17
CA GLY A 372 -21.07 -7.18 11.07
C GLY A 372 -19.82 -7.35 10.17
N GLU A 373 -18.75 -6.61 10.46
CA GLU A 373 -17.53 -6.54 9.62
C GLU A 373 -16.57 -7.67 9.97
N ASP A 374 -16.17 -7.79 11.23
CA ASP A 374 -15.18 -8.78 11.68
C ASP A 374 -15.83 -10.06 12.25
N PRO A 375 -15.22 -11.24 12.04
CA PRO A 375 -15.74 -12.49 12.60
C PRO A 375 -15.52 -12.58 14.11
N VAL A 376 -16.40 -13.32 14.78
CA VAL A 376 -16.12 -13.82 16.13
C VAL A 376 -15.10 -14.94 16.02
N TYR A 377 -14.08 -14.93 16.88
CA TYR A 377 -13.02 -15.95 16.86
C TYR A 377 -13.10 -16.86 18.08
N LEU A 378 -12.92 -18.16 17.85
CA LEU A 378 -12.47 -19.10 18.85
C LEU A 378 -10.98 -18.90 19.03
N HIS A 379 -10.54 -18.64 20.26
CA HIS A 379 -9.14 -18.60 20.62
C HIS A 379 -8.74 -19.94 21.22
N ALA A 380 -7.69 -20.56 20.70
CA ALA A 380 -7.18 -21.82 21.23
C ALA A 380 -5.66 -21.80 21.30
N PHE A 381 -5.11 -22.05 22.49
CA PHE A 381 -3.67 -21.96 22.72
C PHE A 381 -3.18 -22.88 23.82
N VAL A 382 -1.85 -23.04 23.86
CA VAL A 382 -1.12 -23.62 24.98
C VAL A 382 -0.08 -22.61 25.45
N GLN A 383 -0.12 -22.27 26.74
CA GLN A 383 0.82 -21.36 27.37
C GLN A 383 1.81 -22.12 28.26
N GLY A 384 3.10 -21.98 27.99
CA GLY A 384 4.19 -22.35 28.90
C GLY A 384 4.49 -21.21 29.88
N ASN A 385 4.72 -21.55 31.14
CA ASN A 385 5.04 -20.59 32.20
C ASN A 385 6.25 -21.03 32.99
N ALA A 386 7.12 -20.09 33.35
CA ALA A 386 8.20 -20.28 34.31
C ALA A 386 8.17 -19.14 35.34
N PHE A 387 7.82 -19.47 36.59
CA PHE A 387 7.83 -18.55 37.72
C PHE A 387 8.96 -18.94 38.67
N THR A 388 9.70 -17.96 39.16
CA THR A 388 10.66 -18.15 40.25
C THR A 388 10.48 -17.05 41.28
N PHE A 389 10.28 -17.44 42.54
CA PHE A 389 10.23 -16.55 43.70
C PHE A 389 11.43 -16.85 44.60
N GLN A 390 12.19 -15.83 44.95
CA GLN A 390 13.20 -15.88 46.00
C GLN A 390 12.71 -15.00 47.15
N TYR A 391 12.79 -15.49 48.37
CA TYR A 391 12.38 -14.70 49.53
C TYR A 391 13.17 -15.06 50.78
N HIS A 392 13.22 -14.11 51.72
CA HIS A 392 13.77 -14.33 53.04
C HIS A 392 12.67 -14.84 53.98
N PRO A 393 12.82 -16.03 54.61
CA PRO A 393 11.86 -16.50 55.60
C PRO A 393 11.77 -15.60 56.84
N THR A 394 12.84 -14.87 57.18
CA THR A 394 12.84 -13.81 58.20
C THR A 394 13.79 -12.67 57.82
N VAL A 395 13.53 -11.44 58.31
CA VAL A 395 14.36 -10.24 58.06
C VAL A 395 15.83 -10.41 58.51
N THR A 396 16.12 -11.42 59.33
CA THR A 396 17.44 -11.70 59.90
C THR A 396 18.13 -12.94 59.30
N SER A 397 17.51 -13.65 58.34
CA SER A 397 18.09 -14.87 57.76
C SER A 397 19.06 -14.55 56.60
N ALA A 398 20.26 -15.12 56.65
CA ALA A 398 21.26 -15.00 55.58
C ALA A 398 20.99 -15.91 54.36
N SER A 399 19.99 -16.80 54.44
CA SER A 399 19.69 -17.81 53.42
C SER A 399 18.41 -17.47 52.67
N PHE A 400 18.45 -17.56 51.34
CA PHE A 400 17.26 -17.43 50.49
C PHE A 400 16.54 -18.77 50.35
N LEU A 401 15.20 -18.75 50.40
CA LEU A 401 14.38 -19.85 49.91
C LEU A 401 13.94 -19.51 48.48
N SER A 402 14.08 -20.48 47.58
CA SER A 402 13.59 -20.39 46.20
C SER A 402 12.38 -21.30 46.02
N GLN A 403 11.37 -20.79 45.31
CA GLN A 403 10.22 -21.54 44.81
C GLN A 403 10.13 -21.34 43.30
N THR A 404 10.14 -22.42 42.54
CA THR A 404 10.07 -22.39 41.08
C THR A 404 8.88 -23.20 40.60
N TYR A 405 8.15 -22.66 39.62
CA TYR A 405 7.04 -23.30 38.95
C TYR A 405 7.27 -23.29 37.45
N VAL A 406 7.43 -24.47 36.85
CA VAL A 406 7.53 -24.61 35.39
C VAL A 406 6.33 -25.41 34.92
N GLY A 407 5.48 -24.80 34.11
CA GLY A 407 4.17 -25.35 33.79
C GLY A 407 3.69 -25.08 32.38
N THR A 408 2.59 -25.75 32.05
CA THR A 408 1.87 -25.62 30.78
C THR A 408 0.37 -25.49 31.05
N THR A 409 -0.30 -24.71 30.22
CA THR A 409 -1.72 -24.37 30.37
C THR A 409 -2.39 -24.37 29.00
N PRO A 410 -3.08 -25.46 28.61
CA PRO A 410 -4.03 -25.41 27.51
C PRO A 410 -5.23 -24.54 27.90
N ALA A 411 -5.65 -23.67 26.99
CA ALA A 411 -6.81 -22.80 27.18
C ALA A 411 -7.62 -22.65 25.89
N LEU A 412 -8.90 -22.38 26.08
CA LEU A 412 -9.84 -22.04 25.02
C LEU A 412 -10.61 -20.79 25.43
N GLY A 413 -10.89 -19.94 24.46
CA GLY A 413 -11.62 -18.71 24.70
C GLY A 413 -12.31 -18.19 23.46
N VAL A 414 -12.87 -16.99 23.59
CA VAL A 414 -13.58 -16.33 22.51
C VAL A 414 -13.13 -14.88 22.46
N ARG A 415 -12.80 -14.41 21.25
CA ARG A 415 -12.57 -13.00 20.95
C ARG A 415 -13.76 -12.43 20.18
N LEU A 416 -14.34 -11.40 20.74
CA LEU A 416 -15.50 -10.67 20.25
C LEU A 416 -15.06 -9.29 19.73
N PRO A 417 -15.18 -9.02 18.42
CA PRO A 417 -15.03 -7.67 17.90
C PRO A 417 -16.19 -6.79 18.37
N THR A 418 -15.87 -5.60 18.84
CA THR A 418 -16.83 -4.61 19.37
C THR A 418 -16.72 -3.29 18.62
N PHE A 419 -17.64 -2.35 18.84
CA PHE A 419 -17.57 -1.06 18.16
C PHE A 419 -16.32 -0.23 18.49
N PHE A 420 -15.65 -0.52 19.61
CA PHE A 420 -14.47 0.18 20.11
C PHE A 420 -13.16 -0.59 19.97
N GLY A 421 -13.18 -1.85 19.54
CA GLY A 421 -11.99 -2.70 19.40
C GLY A 421 -12.35 -4.17 19.57
N SER A 422 -11.79 -4.86 20.57
CA SER A 422 -12.07 -6.27 20.86
C SER A 422 -12.11 -6.57 22.35
N VAL A 423 -12.88 -7.60 22.70
CA VAL A 423 -12.89 -8.20 24.05
C VAL A 423 -12.64 -9.69 23.91
N GLU A 424 -11.79 -10.24 24.76
CA GLU A 424 -11.45 -11.66 24.80
C GLU A 424 -11.57 -12.20 26.22
N ALA A 425 -11.98 -13.46 26.30
CA ALA A 425 -12.01 -14.21 27.55
C ALA A 425 -11.61 -15.67 27.28
N ASP A 426 -10.62 -16.15 28.01
CA ASP A 426 -10.09 -17.51 27.92
C ASP A 426 -10.17 -18.22 29.27
N ALA A 427 -10.41 -19.53 29.21
CA ALA A 427 -10.36 -20.40 30.37
C ALA A 427 -9.57 -21.67 30.04
N GLY A 428 -8.81 -22.13 31.02
CA GLY A 428 -7.94 -23.29 30.87
C GLY A 428 -7.69 -24.00 32.19
N TRP A 429 -6.84 -25.01 32.14
CA TRP A 429 -6.37 -25.72 33.32
C TRP A 429 -4.86 -25.89 33.26
N GLY A 430 -4.16 -25.25 34.19
CA GLY A 430 -2.70 -25.24 34.24
C GLY A 430 -2.13 -26.38 35.08
N PHE A 431 -0.96 -26.86 34.69
CA PHE A 431 -0.17 -27.86 35.41
C PHE A 431 1.26 -27.36 35.53
N ALA A 432 1.87 -27.45 36.71
CA ALA A 432 3.25 -27.04 36.90
C ALA A 432 4.03 -28.01 37.80
N LEU A 433 5.30 -28.22 37.45
CA LEU A 433 6.29 -28.76 38.37
C LEU A 433 6.64 -27.68 39.38
N HIS A 434 6.48 -27.99 40.65
CA HIS A 434 6.81 -27.12 41.78
C HIS A 434 8.08 -27.63 42.43
N ASP A 435 9.11 -26.79 42.51
CA ASP A 435 10.35 -27.06 43.22
C ASP A 435 10.57 -25.98 44.28
N GLN A 436 10.73 -26.39 45.53
CA GLN A 436 10.95 -25.49 46.65
C GLN A 436 12.14 -25.97 47.48
N THR A 437 12.96 -25.00 47.88
CA THR A 437 14.15 -25.23 48.72
C THR A 437 13.80 -26.05 49.97
N LEU A 438 14.55 -27.13 50.19
CA LEU A 438 14.38 -28.08 51.31
C LEU A 438 13.07 -28.90 51.28
N THR A 439 12.40 -28.98 50.14
CA THR A 439 11.23 -29.85 49.93
C THR A 439 11.40 -30.71 48.67
N PRO A 440 10.84 -31.92 48.60
CA PRO A 440 10.82 -32.68 47.36
C PRO A 440 10.01 -31.96 46.28
N PRO A 441 10.43 -32.01 45.00
CA PRO A 441 9.63 -31.50 43.90
C PRO A 441 8.25 -32.16 43.82
N GLY A 442 7.25 -31.39 43.42
CA GLY A 442 5.86 -31.84 43.30
C GLY A 442 5.20 -31.36 42.01
N VAL A 443 3.93 -31.73 41.85
CA VAL A 443 3.07 -31.26 40.76
C VAL A 443 1.89 -30.51 41.36
N VAL A 444 1.64 -29.31 40.85
CA VAL A 444 0.47 -28.50 41.20
C VAL A 444 -0.38 -28.28 39.95
N SER A 445 -1.69 -28.09 40.13
CA SER A 445 -2.60 -27.78 39.03
C SER A 445 -3.73 -26.88 39.50
N GLY A 446 -4.37 -26.17 38.58
CA GLY A 446 -5.44 -25.25 38.92
C GLY A 446 -6.03 -24.53 37.72
N LEU A 447 -7.17 -23.89 37.97
CA LEU A 447 -7.89 -23.09 36.99
C LEU A 447 -7.01 -21.96 36.45
N PHE A 448 -7.06 -21.75 35.14
CA PHE A 448 -6.51 -20.58 34.48
C PHE A 448 -7.63 -19.75 33.87
N LEU A 449 -7.58 -18.43 34.07
CA LEU A 449 -8.47 -17.47 33.43
C LEU A 449 -7.64 -16.34 32.84
N GLN A 450 -8.00 -15.89 31.64
CA GLN A 450 -7.39 -14.73 31.00
C GLN A 450 -8.48 -13.88 30.36
N GLY A 451 -8.29 -12.56 30.36
CA GLY A 451 -9.14 -11.63 29.67
C GLY A 451 -8.34 -10.46 29.11
N ASP A 452 -8.72 -10.03 27.92
CA ASP A 452 -8.09 -8.93 27.20
C ASP A 452 -9.20 -8.00 26.68
N LEU A 453 -8.99 -6.69 26.81
CA LEU A 453 -9.79 -5.67 26.17
C LEU A 453 -8.86 -4.69 25.46
N SER A 454 -9.01 -4.62 24.14
CA SER A 454 -8.34 -3.63 23.30
C SER A 454 -9.37 -2.62 22.80
N ALA A 455 -9.09 -1.33 22.97
CA ALA A 455 -9.99 -0.25 22.59
C ALA A 455 -9.27 0.93 21.94
N ASP A 456 -9.71 1.33 20.75
CA ASP A 456 -9.19 2.51 20.05
C ASP A 456 -9.84 3.79 20.58
N ILE A 457 -9.08 4.53 21.39
CA ILE A 457 -9.56 5.70 22.11
C ILE A 457 -8.65 6.90 21.84
N ALA A 458 -9.26 8.00 21.39
CA ALA A 458 -8.61 9.29 21.16
C ALA A 458 -7.38 9.26 20.22
N GLY A 459 -7.30 8.29 19.30
CA GLY A 459 -6.18 8.16 18.35
C GLY A 459 -5.03 7.30 18.87
N GLY A 460 -5.12 6.80 20.10
CA GLY A 460 -4.30 5.72 20.63
C GLY A 460 -5.13 4.46 20.90
N ASN A 461 -4.48 3.46 21.48
CA ASN A 461 -5.06 2.18 21.84
C ASN A 461 -4.93 1.96 23.35
N LEU A 462 -6.05 1.69 24.02
CA LEU A 462 -6.12 1.24 25.40
C LEU A 462 -6.14 -0.29 25.40
N ASP A 463 -5.23 -0.89 26.14
CA ASP A 463 -5.03 -2.32 26.28
C ASP A 463 -5.16 -2.67 27.76
N LEU A 464 -6.18 -3.45 28.11
CA LEU A 464 -6.42 -3.95 29.46
C LEU A 464 -6.31 -5.47 29.45
N PHE A 465 -5.34 -5.99 30.17
CA PHE A 465 -5.08 -7.42 30.25
C PHE A 465 -5.17 -7.90 31.70
N ALA A 466 -5.77 -9.07 31.92
CA ALA A 466 -5.82 -9.70 33.22
C ALA A 466 -5.67 -11.21 33.09
N ASN A 467 -4.92 -11.84 34.01
CA ASN A 467 -4.92 -13.29 34.14
C ASN A 467 -4.93 -13.75 35.60
N TYR A 468 -5.39 -14.99 35.79
CA TYR A 468 -5.36 -15.72 37.04
C TYR A 468 -4.81 -17.12 36.81
N THR A 469 -3.74 -17.45 37.53
CA THR A 469 -3.05 -18.74 37.48
C THR A 469 -3.26 -19.48 38.80
N GLY A 470 -4.27 -20.34 38.85
CA GLY A 470 -4.79 -20.94 40.08
C GLY A 470 -3.84 -21.87 40.81
N TYR A 471 -2.93 -22.56 40.10
CA TYR A 471 -1.97 -23.47 40.74
C TYR A 471 -0.92 -22.77 41.61
N ILE A 472 -0.80 -21.44 41.48
CA ILE A 472 -0.03 -20.56 42.39
C ILE A 472 -0.88 -19.42 42.99
N SER A 473 -2.20 -19.46 42.78
CA SER A 473 -3.15 -18.40 43.17
C SER A 473 -2.69 -16.99 42.76
N TYR A 474 -2.08 -16.88 41.57
CA TYR A 474 -1.44 -15.66 41.10
C TYR A 474 -2.38 -14.87 40.21
N THR A 475 -2.53 -13.59 40.49
CA THR A 475 -3.31 -12.65 39.68
C THR A 475 -2.35 -11.65 39.06
N TYR A 476 -2.59 -11.31 37.79
CA TYR A 476 -1.90 -10.23 37.08
C TYR A 476 -2.95 -9.35 36.40
N PHE A 477 -2.77 -8.05 36.49
CA PHE A 477 -3.59 -7.05 35.79
C PHE A 477 -2.67 -5.99 35.21
N GLN A 478 -2.92 -5.59 33.97
CA GLN A 478 -2.18 -4.58 33.24
C GLN A 478 -3.16 -3.63 32.55
N SER A 479 -2.84 -2.35 32.60
CA SER A 479 -3.51 -1.30 31.87
C SER A 479 -2.47 -0.47 31.14
N ARG A 480 -2.58 -0.40 29.82
CA ARG A 480 -1.63 0.31 28.97
C ARG A 480 -2.37 1.19 27.98
N TYR A 481 -1.92 2.43 27.80
CA TYR A 481 -2.43 3.31 26.76
C TYR A 481 -1.29 3.69 25.82
N LEU A 482 -1.37 3.30 24.55
CA LEU A 482 -0.34 3.55 23.55
C LEU A 482 -0.84 4.55 22.51
N HIS A 483 -0.13 5.67 22.36
CA HIS A 483 -0.39 6.62 21.28
C HIS A 483 0.69 6.51 20.20
N PRO A 484 0.32 6.34 18.92
CA PRO A 484 1.30 6.33 17.82
C PRO A 484 1.96 7.71 17.71
N PHE A 485 3.28 7.74 17.57
CA PHE A 485 4.03 8.99 17.38
C PHE A 485 4.83 9.02 16.07
N TRP A 486 5.01 7.87 15.43
CA TRP A 486 5.68 7.78 14.13
C TRP A 486 5.19 6.56 13.34
N SER A 487 5.15 6.68 12.01
CA SER A 487 4.95 5.55 11.12
C SER A 487 5.70 5.73 9.79
N ASN A 488 6.08 4.62 9.18
CA ASN A 488 6.60 4.56 7.82
C ASN A 488 5.62 3.79 6.91
N PRO A 489 4.77 4.49 6.15
CA PRO A 489 3.78 3.89 5.24
C PRO A 489 4.36 3.00 4.13
N GLU A 490 5.62 3.17 3.74
CA GLU A 490 6.23 2.37 2.66
C GLU A 490 6.72 1.00 3.15
N LYS A 491 6.96 0.89 4.46
CA LYS A 491 7.49 -0.33 5.09
C LYS A 491 6.59 -0.87 6.20
N ASP A 492 5.41 -0.26 6.37
CA ASP A 492 4.41 -0.52 7.40
C ASP A 492 4.97 -0.60 8.84
N TYR A 493 6.00 0.19 9.13
CA TYR A 493 6.54 0.31 10.48
C TYR A 493 5.77 1.35 11.27
N SER A 494 5.49 1.07 12.55
CA SER A 494 4.88 2.04 13.46
C SER A 494 5.58 2.03 14.80
N LEU A 495 5.65 3.22 15.41
CA LEU A 495 6.10 3.41 16.78
C LEU A 495 4.99 4.06 17.59
N ALA A 496 4.69 3.46 18.74
CA ALA A 496 3.76 4.00 19.72
C ALA A 496 4.38 4.01 21.12
N ALA A 497 3.98 4.97 21.93
CA ALA A 497 4.42 5.09 23.31
C ALA A 497 3.27 5.53 24.21
N GLY A 498 3.34 5.18 25.48
CA GLY A 498 2.47 5.76 26.49
C GLY A 498 2.52 5.06 27.83
N PRO A 499 1.67 5.48 28.78
CA PRO A 499 1.73 5.03 30.15
C PRO A 499 1.25 3.59 30.33
N GLU A 500 1.81 2.93 31.33
CA GLU A 500 1.45 1.59 31.77
C GLU A 500 1.34 1.50 33.29
N PHE A 501 0.40 0.67 33.74
CA PHE A 501 0.24 0.26 35.12
C PHE A 501 0.04 -1.25 35.20
N ILE A 502 0.76 -1.90 36.13
CA ILE A 502 0.62 -3.34 36.38
C ILE A 502 0.44 -3.58 37.88
N VAL A 503 -0.46 -4.49 38.22
CA VAL A 503 -0.65 -5.01 39.57
C VAL A 503 -0.62 -6.52 39.50
N GLN A 504 0.20 -7.15 40.33
CA GLN A 504 0.35 -8.59 40.28
C GLN A 504 0.68 -9.19 41.65
N GLY A 505 0.34 -10.45 41.86
CA GLY A 505 0.68 -11.15 43.10
C GLY A 505 -0.21 -12.32 43.46
N ASN A 506 0.12 -12.93 44.59
CA ASN A 506 -0.61 -13.97 45.31
C ASN A 506 -0.51 -13.71 46.83
N SER A 507 -0.79 -14.71 47.67
CA SER A 507 -0.70 -14.58 49.13
C SER A 507 0.71 -14.32 49.67
N SER A 508 1.75 -14.61 48.89
CA SER A 508 3.16 -14.57 49.31
C SER A 508 3.94 -13.43 48.68
N TYR A 509 3.46 -12.92 47.54
CA TYR A 509 4.11 -11.86 46.76
C TYR A 509 3.07 -10.89 46.24
N SER A 510 3.34 -9.59 46.31
CA SER A 510 2.56 -8.58 45.60
C SER A 510 3.49 -7.52 45.03
N ALA A 511 3.15 -7.00 43.85
CA ALA A 511 3.87 -5.93 43.21
C ALA A 511 2.94 -4.95 42.49
N PHE A 512 3.35 -3.70 42.49
CA PHE A 512 2.78 -2.60 41.72
C PHE A 512 3.87 -2.01 40.84
N GLN A 513 3.57 -1.81 39.58
CA GLN A 513 4.45 -1.19 38.61
C GLN A 513 3.75 -0.04 37.89
N GLY A 514 4.51 1.02 37.62
CA GLY A 514 4.06 2.16 36.84
C GLY A 514 5.19 2.69 35.96
N GLY A 515 4.91 2.88 34.68
CA GLY A 515 5.96 3.14 33.69
C GLY A 515 5.44 3.61 32.34
N ALA A 516 6.25 3.36 31.32
CA ALA A 516 5.91 3.59 29.94
C ALA A 516 6.23 2.35 29.10
N ALA A 517 5.42 2.15 28.06
CA ALA A 517 5.60 1.10 27.08
C ALA A 517 5.96 1.69 25.72
N LEU A 518 6.81 0.99 24.96
CA LEU A 518 7.20 1.29 23.58
C LEU A 518 6.81 0.13 22.67
N ARG A 519 6.05 0.42 21.61
CA ARG A 519 5.61 -0.57 20.62
C ARG A 519 6.32 -0.38 19.28
N PHE A 520 6.84 -1.48 18.72
CA PHE A 520 7.46 -1.55 17.41
C PHE A 520 6.71 -2.56 16.54
N SER A 521 6.14 -2.12 15.42
CA SER A 521 5.61 -3.03 14.39
C SER A 521 6.70 -3.34 13.36
N LEU A 522 7.03 -4.62 13.16
CA LEU A 522 8.15 -5.06 12.31
C LEU A 522 7.68 -6.06 11.24
N LEU A 523 7.51 -5.63 9.98
CA LEU A 523 7.35 -6.51 8.81
C LEU A 523 8.69 -7.05 8.29
N PRO A 524 8.72 -8.22 7.61
CA PRO A 524 7.62 -8.83 6.83
C PRO A 524 6.71 -9.84 7.56
N ILE A 525 6.90 -10.05 8.86
CA ILE A 525 6.09 -10.97 9.67
C ILE A 525 5.23 -10.09 10.57
N ASP A 526 3.91 -10.18 10.55
CA ASP A 526 3.02 -9.32 11.36
C ASP A 526 3.35 -9.48 12.85
N SER A 527 4.29 -8.66 13.32
CA SER A 527 4.93 -8.84 14.61
C SER A 527 5.06 -7.52 15.34
N THR A 528 4.84 -7.60 16.64
CA THR A 528 4.86 -6.45 17.54
C THR A 528 5.80 -6.73 18.70
N LEU A 529 6.85 -5.93 18.82
CA LEU A 529 7.70 -5.90 20.01
C LEU A 529 7.22 -4.79 20.94
N LEU A 530 6.96 -5.14 22.18
CA LEU A 530 6.67 -4.22 23.28
C LEU A 530 7.83 -4.23 24.26
N LEU A 531 8.25 -3.05 24.69
CA LEU A 531 9.25 -2.85 25.74
C LEU A 531 8.64 -1.99 26.84
N ASP A 532 8.69 -2.49 28.07
CA ASP A 532 8.13 -1.84 29.25
C ASP A 532 9.27 -1.39 30.16
N ILE A 533 9.18 -0.17 30.70
CA ILE A 533 10.15 0.35 31.66
C ILE A 533 9.46 1.24 32.69
N GLY A 534 9.83 1.08 33.97
CA GLY A 534 9.28 1.96 34.99
C GLY A 534 9.74 1.65 36.40
N ALA A 535 8.94 2.14 37.35
CA ALA A 535 9.15 1.95 38.77
C ALA A 535 8.32 0.75 39.27
N LEU A 536 8.90 -0.03 40.19
CA LEU A 536 8.30 -1.21 40.80
C LEU A 536 8.38 -1.10 42.33
N GLY A 537 7.25 -1.32 43.01
CA GLY A 537 7.22 -1.59 44.46
C GLY A 537 6.68 -3.00 44.69
N SER A 538 7.31 -3.79 45.57
CA SER A 538 6.87 -5.15 45.87
C SER A 538 6.98 -5.52 47.35
N SER A 539 6.29 -6.58 47.77
CA SER A 539 6.42 -7.12 49.12
C SER A 539 7.74 -7.86 49.37
N ALA A 540 8.51 -8.16 48.31
CA ALA A 540 9.80 -8.85 48.42
C ALA A 540 10.95 -7.93 48.81
N PHE A 541 10.80 -6.60 48.64
CA PHE A 541 11.85 -5.63 48.95
C PHE A 541 11.26 -4.30 49.45
N GLY A 542 11.84 -3.75 50.52
CA GLY A 542 11.46 -2.42 51.01
C GLY A 542 12.04 -1.30 50.13
N GLY A 543 11.22 -0.69 49.27
CA GLY A 543 11.60 0.46 48.43
C GLY A 543 10.92 0.46 47.06
N VAL A 544 11.38 1.35 46.17
CA VAL A 544 10.97 1.40 44.76
C VAL A 544 12.19 1.04 43.90
N GLY A 545 12.10 -0.06 43.14
CA GLY A 545 13.08 -0.49 42.14
C GLY A 545 12.68 -0.12 40.72
N GLY A 546 13.50 -0.47 39.73
CA GLY A 546 13.13 -0.44 38.32
C GLY A 546 12.55 -1.79 37.86
N TYR A 547 11.71 -1.79 36.84
CA TYR A 547 11.40 -3.00 36.07
C TYR A 547 11.64 -2.76 34.58
N GLU A 548 12.04 -3.81 33.90
CA GLU A 548 12.10 -3.91 32.44
C GLU A 548 11.29 -5.15 32.04
N GLY A 549 10.57 -5.06 30.93
CA GLY A 549 9.79 -6.17 30.39
C GLY A 549 9.78 -6.11 28.88
N PHE A 550 9.56 -7.26 28.25
CA PHE A 550 9.30 -7.29 26.83
C PHE A 550 8.25 -8.34 26.48
N SER A 551 7.49 -8.05 25.43
CA SER A 551 6.55 -9.00 24.84
C SER A 551 6.69 -8.95 23.34
N TRP A 552 6.80 -10.12 22.71
CA TRP A 552 6.84 -10.24 21.25
C TRP A 552 5.67 -11.06 20.77
N TYR A 553 4.79 -10.41 20.02
CA TYR A 553 3.63 -11.01 19.39
C TYR A 553 3.96 -11.28 17.93
N PHE A 554 3.62 -12.45 17.46
CA PHE A 554 3.70 -12.84 16.06
C PHE A 554 2.36 -13.38 15.60
N TYR A 555 1.89 -12.89 14.46
CA TYR A 555 0.69 -13.37 13.78
C TYR A 555 1.05 -13.80 12.35
N TYR A 556 0.50 -14.92 11.89
CA TYR A 556 0.63 -15.40 10.51
C TYR A 556 -0.68 -15.97 9.98
#